data_AF-A0A821N249-F1
#
_entry.id   AF-A0A821N249-F1
#
_cell.length_a   1.000
_cell.length_b   1.000
_cell.length_c   1.000
_cell.angle_alpha   90.00
_cell.angle_beta   90.00
_cell.angle_gamma   90.00
#
_symmetry.space_group_name_H-M   'P 1'
#
loop_
_entity.id
_entity.type
_entity.pdbx_description
1 polymer ?
#
loop_
_entity_poly.entity_id
_entity_poly.type
_entity_poly.pdbx_seq_one_letter_code
_entity_poly.pdbx_strand_id
1 'polypeptide(L)'
;KTLRQQDIHEQSTVILRRKYFCSDTNIDQRDPVQLNLLYVQCRNGIIDGTHPVTYDEAIQFAGLQCQIQFGDYQESKHKPSILE
;
A
#
# COMPACT_ATOMS: atom_id res chain seq x y z
N LYS A 1 -2.25 -27.43 -1.46
CA LYS A 1 -2.52 -27.70 -0.03
C LYS A 1 -3.83 -26.99 0.31
N THR A 2 -4.75 -27.66 0.99
CA THR A 2 -6.01 -27.04 1.45
C THR A 2 -5.77 -26.25 2.74
N LEU A 3 -6.69 -25.34 3.10
CA LEU A 3 -6.60 -24.57 4.37
C LEU A 3 -6.53 -25.49 5.59
N ARG A 4 -7.31 -26.59 5.58
CA ARG A 4 -7.31 -27.62 6.64
C ARG A 4 -5.98 -28.37 6.74
N GLN A 5 -5.25 -28.54 5.63
CA GLN A 5 -3.91 -29.13 5.61
C GLN A 5 -2.81 -28.17 6.07
N GLN A 6 -3.13 -26.90 6.32
CA GLN A 6 -2.21 -25.85 6.78
C GLN A 6 -2.57 -25.35 8.19
N ASP A 7 -3.37 -26.10 8.95
CA ASP A 7 -3.81 -25.74 10.30
C ASP A 7 -4.59 -24.41 10.41
N ILE A 8 -5.26 -24.00 9.34
CA ILE A 8 -6.10 -22.79 9.35
C ILE A 8 -7.52 -23.17 9.79
N HIS A 9 -7.91 -22.74 11.01
CA HIS A 9 -9.24 -22.95 11.58
C HIS A 9 -10.32 -22.05 10.96
N GLU A 10 -11.58 -22.50 11.03
CA GLU A 10 -12.75 -21.80 10.45
C GLU A 10 -12.96 -20.38 11.03
N GLN A 11 -12.49 -20.13 12.25
CA GLN A 11 -12.56 -18.81 12.91
C GLN A 11 -11.37 -17.90 12.59
N SER A 12 -10.38 -18.37 11.83
CA SER A 12 -9.17 -17.59 11.55
C SER A 12 -9.44 -16.53 10.49
N THR A 13 -9.05 -15.29 10.74
CA THR A 13 -9.08 -14.23 9.72
C THR A 13 -7.91 -14.40 8.75
N VAL A 14 -8.20 -14.45 7.45
CA VAL A 14 -7.17 -14.50 6.40
C VAL A 14 -7.09 -13.18 5.66
N ILE A 15 -5.87 -12.84 5.23
CA ILE A 15 -5.63 -11.64 4.41
C ILE A 15 -5.52 -12.08 2.96
N LEU A 16 -6.36 -11.51 2.11
CA LEU A 16 -6.22 -11.62 0.66
C LEU A 16 -5.11 -10.66 0.19
N ARG A 17 -3.99 -11.21 -0.26
CA ARG A 17 -2.84 -10.45 -0.80
C ARG A 17 -2.48 -10.93 -2.21
N ARG A 18 -2.18 -10.00 -3.11
CA ARG A 18 -1.73 -10.32 -4.48
C ARG A 18 -0.35 -10.99 -4.41
N LYS A 19 -0.25 -12.20 -4.99
CA LYS A 19 0.99 -13.01 -4.98
C LYS A 19 1.84 -12.86 -6.24
N TYR A 20 1.23 -12.50 -7.37
CA TYR A 20 1.91 -12.38 -8.65
C TYR A 20 1.69 -10.99 -9.26
N PHE A 21 2.78 -10.37 -9.70
CA PHE A 21 2.78 -9.19 -10.54
C PHE A 21 2.75 -9.66 -12.00
N CYS A 22 1.56 -9.72 -12.59
CA CYS A 22 1.38 -9.94 -14.01
C CYS A 22 1.09 -8.59 -14.65
N SER A 23 2.00 -8.17 -15.53
CA SER A 23 1.99 -7.04 -16.47
C SER A 23 1.06 -5.87 -16.13
N ASP A 24 1.64 -4.72 -15.77
CA ASP A 24 0.96 -3.43 -15.50
C ASP A 24 0.18 -2.85 -16.69
N THR A 25 0.04 -3.60 -17.78
CA THR A 25 -0.66 -3.21 -19.02
C THR A 25 -2.17 -3.00 -18.84
N ASN A 26 -2.76 -3.43 -17.71
CA ASN A 26 -4.21 -3.37 -17.46
C ASN A 26 -4.60 -2.68 -16.13
N ILE A 27 -3.83 -1.69 -15.66
CA ILE A 27 -4.32 -0.82 -14.57
C ILE A 27 -5.30 0.17 -15.20
N ASP A 28 -6.60 -0.06 -15.01
CA ASP A 28 -7.61 0.89 -15.44
C ASP A 28 -7.70 2.02 -14.42
N GLN A 29 -7.15 3.18 -14.77
CA GLN A 29 -7.20 4.41 -13.97
C GLN A 29 -8.64 4.89 -13.72
N ARG A 30 -9.61 4.37 -14.48
CA ARG A 30 -11.04 4.67 -14.33
C ARG A 30 -11.72 3.80 -13.28
N ASP A 31 -11.07 2.73 -12.81
CA ASP A 31 -11.54 1.92 -11.69
C ASP A 31 -10.83 2.34 -10.38
N PRO A 32 -11.45 3.20 -9.56
CA PRO A 32 -10.85 3.66 -8.30
C PRO A 32 -10.65 2.53 -7.29
N VAL A 33 -11.42 1.43 -7.38
CA VAL A 33 -11.29 0.29 -6.48
C VAL A 33 -10.03 -0.50 -6.82
N GLN A 34 -9.82 -0.82 -8.10
CA GLN A 34 -8.60 -1.50 -8.55
C GLN A 34 -7.35 -0.68 -8.22
N LEU A 35 -7.40 0.63 -8.47
CA LEU A 35 -6.29 1.53 -8.19
C LEU A 35 -5.99 1.62 -6.68
N ASN A 36 -7.02 1.74 -5.83
CA ASN A 36 -6.84 1.78 -4.39
C ASN A 36 -6.26 0.47 -3.83
N LEU A 37 -6.73 -0.69 -4.32
CA LEU A 37 -6.20 -1.99 -3.92
C LEU A 37 -4.72 -2.14 -4.27
N LEU A 38 -4.32 -1.68 -5.47
CA LEU A 38 -2.92 -1.65 -5.87
C LEU A 38 -2.09 -0.73 -4.98
N TYR A 39 -2.59 0.49 -4.72
CA TYR A 39 -1.93 1.46 -3.85
C TYR A 39 -1.66 0.89 -2.44
N VAL A 40 -2.69 0.31 -1.79
CA VAL A 40 -2.55 -0.27 -0.44
C VAL A 40 -1.53 -1.41 -0.43
N GLN A 41 -1.51 -2.25 -1.48
CA GLN A 41 -0.53 -3.35 -1.58
C GLN A 41 0.89 -2.85 -1.75
N CYS A 42 1.12 -1.87 -2.63
CA CYS A 42 2.44 -1.29 -2.85
C CYS A 42 2.94 -0.56 -1.60
N ARG A 43 2.08 0.24 -0.97
CA ARG A 43 2.40 0.95 0.28
C ARG A 43 2.79 -0.02 1.39
N ASN A 44 1.98 -1.06 1.63
CA ASN A 44 2.31 -2.07 2.66
C ASN A 44 3.59 -2.84 2.29
N GLY A 45 3.81 -3.12 1.01
CA GLY A 45 5.06 -3.75 0.55
C GLY A 45 6.31 -2.94 0.88
N ILE A 46 6.25 -1.60 0.75
CA ILE A 46 7.33 -0.69 1.09
C ILE A 46 7.53 -0.63 2.62
N ILE A 47 6.45 -0.46 3.38
CA ILE A 47 6.51 -0.36 4.85
C ILE A 47 6.99 -1.67 5.51
N ASP A 48 6.51 -2.82 5.02
CA ASP A 48 6.91 -4.15 5.51
C ASP A 48 8.31 -4.57 5.03
N GLY A 49 8.98 -3.75 4.20
CA GLY A 49 10.29 -4.06 3.62
C GLY A 49 10.28 -5.18 2.58
N THR A 50 9.11 -5.62 2.13
CA THR A 50 8.98 -6.62 1.04
C THR A 50 9.41 -6.04 -0.30
N HIS A 51 9.23 -4.72 -0.49
CA HIS A 51 9.67 -3.96 -1.66
C HIS A 51 10.81 -3.04 -1.23
N PRO A 52 12.08 -3.44 -1.44
CA PRO A 52 13.20 -2.59 -1.08
C PRO A 52 13.21 -1.35 -1.98
N VAL A 53 13.25 -0.18 -1.35
CA VAL A 53 13.35 1.13 -1.99
C VAL A 53 14.54 1.89 -1.42
N THR A 54 15.09 2.81 -2.19
CA THR A 54 16.10 3.74 -1.69
C THR A 54 15.48 4.75 -0.71
N TYR A 55 16.32 5.40 0.09
CA TYR A 55 15.87 6.42 1.04
C TYR A 55 15.15 7.58 0.34
N ASP A 56 15.68 8.06 -0.79
CA ASP A 56 15.07 9.12 -1.58
C ASP A 56 13.71 8.72 -2.17
N GLU A 57 13.58 7.47 -2.62
CA GLU A 57 12.29 6.93 -3.09
C GLU A 57 11.28 6.82 -1.94
N ALA A 58 11.71 6.39 -0.76
CA ALA A 58 10.85 6.31 0.42
C ALA A 58 10.28 7.68 0.79
N ILE A 59 11.08 8.76 0.72
CA ILE A 59 10.61 10.13 0.93
C ILE A 59 9.57 10.52 -0.12
N GLN A 60 9.82 10.22 -1.39
CA GLN A 60 8.86 10.53 -2.46
C GLN A 60 7.53 9.80 -2.26
N PHE A 61 7.55 8.51 -1.92
CA PHE A 61 6.35 7.73 -1.64
C PHE A 61 5.61 8.24 -0.40
N ALA A 62 6.33 8.66 0.65
CA ALA A 62 5.72 9.29 1.82
C ALA A 62 5.02 10.61 1.45
N GLY A 63 5.62 11.43 0.59
CA GLY A 63 5.00 12.65 0.08
C GLY A 63 3.69 12.38 -0.70
N LEU A 64 3.69 11.37 -1.57
CA LEU A 64 2.48 10.94 -2.28
C LEU A 64 1.41 10.43 -1.31
N GLN A 65 1.79 9.66 -0.29
CA GLN A 65 0.86 9.21 0.75
C GLN A 65 0.24 10.40 1.50
N CYS A 66 1.02 11.42 1.84
CA CYS A 66 0.51 12.62 2.48
C CYS A 66 -0.51 13.35 1.59
N GLN A 67 -0.24 13.48 0.30
CA GLN A 67 -1.18 14.07 -0.65
C GLN A 67 -2.49 13.26 -0.74
N ILE A 68 -2.40 11.93 -0.73
CA ILE A 68 -3.59 11.05 -0.76
C ILE A 68 -4.40 11.16 0.54
N GLN A 69 -3.75 11.27 1.69
CA GLN A 69 -4.42 11.28 3.00
C GLN A 69 -4.94 12.65 3.42
N PHE A 70 -4.19 13.70 3.12
CA PHE A 70 -4.43 15.06 3.63
C PHE A 70 -4.79 16.06 2.53
N GLY A 71 -4.70 15.66 1.25
CA GLY A 71 -4.87 16.58 0.12
C GLY A 71 -3.69 17.52 -0.03
N ASP A 72 -3.93 18.68 -0.65
CA ASP A 72 -2.89 19.65 -0.95
C ASP A 72 -2.14 20.14 0.30
N TYR A 73 -0.83 20.29 0.14
CA TYR A 73 0.04 20.75 1.21
C TYR A 73 -0.38 22.15 1.72
N GLN A 74 -0.73 22.22 3.00
CA GLN A 74 -1.05 23.47 3.69
C GLN A 74 -0.01 23.70 4.79
N GLU A 75 0.89 24.67 4.59
CA GLU A 75 1.96 25.03 5.55
C GLU A 75 1.43 25.36 6.96
N SER A 76 0.20 25.87 7.06
CA SER A 76 -0.46 26.16 8.33
C SER A 76 -0.85 24.91 9.13
N LYS A 77 -1.13 23.80 8.45
CA LYS A 77 -1.55 22.53 9.04
C LYS A 77 -0.41 21.51 9.09
N HIS A 78 0.37 21.36 8.03
CA HIS A 78 1.44 20.37 7.92
C HIS A 78 2.75 20.91 8.52
N LYS A 79 2.74 21.11 9.83
CA LYS A 79 3.94 21.49 10.58
C LYS A 79 4.86 20.28 10.79
N PRO A 80 6.18 20.47 10.93
CA PRO A 80 7.14 19.38 11.16
C PRO A 80 6.77 18.47 12.35
N SER A 81 6.04 19.01 13.33
CA SER A 81 5.61 18.29 14.53
C SER A 81 4.49 17.26 14.31
N ILE A 82 3.94 17.13 13.10
CA ILE A 82 2.88 16.14 12.78
C ILE A 82 3.46 14.83 12.20
N LEU A 83 4.74 14.83 11.80
CA LEU A 83 5.37 13.72 11.09
C LEU A 83 6.19 12.77 12.00
N GLU A 84 5.97 12.79 13.32
CA GLU A 84 6.45 11.74 14.23
C GLU A 84 5.43 10.59 14.37
#